data_AF-D6PCB7-F1
#
_entry.id   AF-D6PCB7-F1
#
_cell.length_a   1.000
_cell.length_b   1.000
_cell.length_c   1.000
_cell.angle_alpha   90.00
_cell.angle_beta   90.00
_cell.angle_gamma   90.00
#
_symmetry.space_group_name_H-M   'P 1'
#
loop_
_entity.id
_entity.type
_entity.pdbx_description
1 polymer ?
#
loop_
_entity_poly.entity_id
_entity_poly.type
_entity_poly.pdbx_seq_one_letter_code
_entity_poly.pdbx_strand_id
1 'polypeptide(L)'
;MAQVRVAKARIALGLGFTSGMKVSYVVTDASVSPMTVKPWLETEEGGGITGYDGRFYAERLAAALGRITEAFGWNAKELIAGNKQTSLFSF
;
A
#
# COMPACT_ATOMS: atom_id res chain seq x y z
N MET A 1 -11.29 5.75 9.09
CA MET A 1 -10.96 5.43 7.68
C MET A 1 -9.81 6.30 7.20
N ALA A 2 -8.86 5.74 6.45
CA ALA A 2 -7.66 6.45 5.99
C ALA A 2 -8.01 7.68 5.13
N GLN A 3 -8.90 7.52 4.15
CA GLN A 3 -9.36 8.58 3.25
C GLN A 3 -9.92 9.81 3.97
N VAL A 4 -10.64 9.62 5.09
CA VAL A 4 -11.18 10.73 5.89
C VAL A 4 -10.06 11.49 6.61
N ARG A 5 -9.05 10.77 7.12
CA ARG A 5 -7.90 11.42 7.77
C ARG A 5 -7.07 12.21 6.76
N VAL A 6 -6.89 11.68 5.55
CA VAL A 6 -6.18 12.38 4.48
C VAL A 6 -6.95 13.62 4.05
N ALA A 7 -8.28 13.53 3.90
CA ALA A 7 -9.12 14.70 3.62
C ALA A 7 -8.96 15.79 4.69
N LYS A 8 -8.96 15.41 5.98
CA LYS A 8 -8.71 16.35 7.08
C LYS A 8 -7.32 16.98 7.01
N ALA A 9 -6.27 16.21 6.71
CA ALA A 9 -4.91 16.73 6.54
C ALA A 9 -4.83 17.72 5.37
N ARG A 10 -5.48 17.43 4.25
CA ARG A 10 -5.57 18.34 3.10
C ARG A 10 -6.26 19.67 3.45
N ILE A 11 -7.38 19.61 4.18
CA ILE A 11 -8.08 20.81 4.66
C ILE A 11 -7.20 21.62 5.62
N ALA A 12 -6.44 20.95 6.50
CA ALA A 12 -5.51 21.62 7.41
C ALA A 12 -4.36 22.33 6.69
N LEU A 13 -4.00 21.88 5.49
CA LEU A 13 -3.04 22.55 4.59
C LEU A 13 -3.67 23.72 3.80
N GLY A 14 -4.94 24.06 4.04
CA GLY A 14 -5.65 25.13 3.33
C GLY A 14 -6.07 24.76 1.90
N LEU A 15 -5.95 23.48 1.52
CA LEU A 15 -6.33 23.01 0.19
C LEU A 15 -7.84 22.72 0.16
N GLY A 16 -8.50 23.15 -0.92
CA GLY A 16 -9.93 22.92 -1.11
C GLY A 16 -10.32 21.44 -1.06
N PHE A 17 -11.51 21.17 -0.50
CA PHE A 17 -12.11 19.85 -0.39
C PHE A 17 -13.63 19.94 -0.54
N THR A 18 -14.20 19.10 -1.39
CA THR A 18 -15.66 18.98 -1.60
C THR A 18 -16.11 17.57 -1.26
N SER A 19 -17.33 17.41 -0.73
CA SER A 19 -17.91 16.08 -0.49
C SER A 19 -17.96 15.27 -1.81
N GLY A 20 -17.57 14.00 -1.75
CA GLY A 20 -17.46 13.13 -2.93
C GLY A 20 -16.13 13.24 -3.70
N MET A 21 -15.25 14.17 -3.33
CA MET A 21 -13.93 14.31 -3.94
C MET A 21 -13.05 13.08 -3.63
N LYS A 22 -12.41 12.52 -4.66
CA LYS A 22 -11.39 11.47 -4.48
C LYS A 22 -10.12 12.08 -3.90
N VAL A 23 -9.51 11.37 -2.96
CA VAL A 23 -8.28 11.82 -2.30
C VAL A 23 -7.19 10.79 -2.52
N SER A 24 -6.08 11.23 -3.11
CA SER A 24 -4.88 10.42 -3.30
C SER A 24 -4.03 10.44 -2.03
N TYR A 25 -3.50 9.29 -1.63
CA TYR A 25 -2.65 9.16 -0.45
C TYR A 25 -1.69 8.00 -0.55
N VAL A 26 -0.64 8.05 0.26
CA VAL A 26 0.35 6.98 0.41
C VAL A 26 0.41 6.55 1.87
N VAL A 27 0.56 5.25 2.10
CA VAL A 27 0.81 4.69 3.43
C VAL A 27 2.30 4.76 3.71
N THR A 28 2.69 5.44 4.79
CA THR A 28 4.10 5.65 5.14
C THR A 28 4.57 4.76 6.28
N ASP A 29 3.65 4.30 7.13
CA ASP A 29 3.93 3.35 8.21
C ASP A 29 2.66 2.56 8.54
N ALA A 30 2.67 1.26 8.23
CA ALA A 30 1.58 0.34 8.53
C ALA A 30 1.78 -0.46 9.82
N SER A 31 2.90 -0.29 10.53
CA SER A 31 3.18 -0.99 11.78
C SER A 31 2.34 -0.49 12.95
N VAL A 32 1.83 0.75 12.85
CA VAL A 32 0.96 1.39 13.85
C VAL A 32 -0.52 1.29 13.50
N SER A 33 -1.37 1.29 14.52
CA SER A 33 -2.83 1.35 14.35
C SER A 33 -3.41 2.60 15.03
N PRO A 34 -4.08 3.49 14.27
CA PRO A 34 -4.31 3.42 12.82
C PRO A 34 -3.04 3.73 12.00
N MET A 35 -2.89 3.05 10.86
CA MET A 35 -1.77 3.26 9.92
C MET A 35 -1.55 4.74 9.58
N THR A 36 -0.29 5.15 9.48
CA THR A 36 0.13 6.50 9.09
C THR A 36 0.00 6.66 7.59
N VAL A 37 -0.71 7.71 7.18
CA VAL A 37 -1.01 8.01 5.77
C VAL A 37 -0.74 9.48 5.50
N LYS A 38 -0.20 9.80 4.33
CA LYS A 38 0.05 11.17 3.87
C LYS A 38 -0.72 11.47 2.59
N PRO A 39 -1.30 12.69 2.45
CA PRO A 39 -1.88 13.12 1.19
C PRO A 39 -0.80 13.17 0.10
N TRP A 40 -1.14 12.75 -1.11
CA TRP A 40 -0.31 13.01 -2.28
C TRP A 40 -0.67 14.38 -2.85
N LEU A 41 0.29 15.31 -2.86
CA LEU A 41 0.12 16.67 -3.34
C LEU A 41 0.78 16.81 -4.72
N GLU A 42 -0.02 16.85 -5.79
CA GLU A 42 0.48 16.87 -7.17
C GLU A 42 1.42 18.06 -7.49
N THR A 43 1.32 19.14 -6.72
CA THR A 43 2.15 20.34 -6.86
C THR A 43 3.55 20.18 -6.26
N GLU A 44 3.79 19.15 -5.45
CA GLU A 44 5.06 18.92 -4.77
C GLU A 44 5.84 17.78 -5.44
N GLU A 45 7.16 17.88 -5.45
CA GLU A 45 8.03 16.80 -5.94
C GLU A 45 7.79 15.52 -5.13
N GLY A 46 7.62 14.39 -5.82
CA GLY A 46 7.27 13.13 -5.17
C GLY A 46 5.95 13.18 -4.38
N GLY A 47 5.05 14.11 -4.69
CA GLY A 47 3.78 14.25 -3.99
C GLY A 47 3.89 14.79 -2.57
N GLY A 48 5.04 15.35 -2.18
CA GLY A 48 5.31 15.77 -0.80
C GLY A 48 5.67 14.60 0.14
N ILE A 49 5.97 13.43 -0.42
CA ILE A 49 6.18 12.20 0.34
C ILE A 49 7.64 11.75 0.21
N THR A 50 8.33 11.72 1.34
CA THR A 50 9.75 11.33 1.44
C THR A 50 9.97 9.83 1.45
N GLY A 51 8.95 9.03 1.76
CA GLY A 51 9.06 7.58 1.86
C GLY A 51 7.71 6.90 2.08
N TYR A 52 7.61 5.64 1.67
CA TYR A 52 6.42 4.80 1.79
C TYR A 52 6.76 3.47 2.48
N ASP A 53 5.75 2.81 3.02
CA ASP A 53 5.92 1.48 3.64
C ASP A 53 6.00 0.39 2.57
N GLY A 54 7.22 0.07 2.12
CA GLY A 54 7.43 -0.92 1.07
C GLY A 54 6.90 -2.32 1.42
N ARG A 55 6.96 -2.71 2.70
CA ARG A 55 6.46 -4.02 3.14
C ARG A 55 4.94 -4.08 3.01
N PHE A 56 4.24 -3.03 3.45
CA PHE A 56 2.80 -2.92 3.30
C PHE A 56 2.35 -3.07 1.84
N TYR A 57 3.02 -2.38 0.91
CA TYR A 57 2.67 -2.47 -0.51
C TYR A 57 3.06 -3.82 -1.12
N ALA A 58 4.20 -4.40 -0.73
CA ALA A 58 4.61 -5.73 -1.17
C ALA A 58 3.60 -6.81 -0.75
N GLU A 59 3.15 -6.81 0.51
CA GLU A 59 2.16 -7.77 1.03
C GLU A 59 0.82 -7.66 0.28
N ARG A 60 0.37 -6.45 -0.04
CA ARG A 60 -0.86 -6.24 -0.83
C ARG A 60 -0.70 -6.70 -2.27
N LEU A 61 0.46 -6.44 -2.87
CA LEU A 61 0.78 -6.90 -4.22
C LEU A 61 0.79 -8.43 -4.27
N ALA A 62 1.45 -9.08 -3.30
CA ALA A 62 1.48 -10.53 -3.19
C ALA A 62 0.09 -11.13 -2.93
N ALA A 63 -0.79 -10.48 -2.16
CA ALA A 63 -2.16 -10.96 -1.97
C ALA A 63 -3.02 -10.86 -3.25
N ALA A 64 -2.78 -9.84 -4.08
CA ALA A 64 -3.45 -9.69 -5.37
C ALA A 64 -2.92 -10.68 -6.41
N LEU A 65 -1.59 -10.73 -6.58
CA LEU A 65 -0.92 -11.60 -7.53
C LEU A 65 -0.99 -13.07 -7.12
N GLY A 66 -0.95 -13.37 -5.83
CA GLY A 66 -1.03 -14.74 -5.31
C GLY A 66 -2.21 -15.52 -5.85
N ARG A 67 -3.37 -14.87 -6.02
CA ARG A 67 -4.57 -15.47 -6.62
C ARG A 67 -4.41 -15.84 -8.09
N ILE A 68 -3.55 -15.13 -8.82
CA ILE A 68 -3.25 -15.40 -10.23
C ILE A 68 -2.13 -16.44 -10.32
N THR A 69 -1.10 -16.29 -9.49
CA THR A 69 0.12 -17.12 -9.52
C THR A 69 -0.09 -18.51 -8.93
N GLU A 70 -1.16 -18.72 -8.15
CA GLU A 70 -1.51 -20.02 -7.56
C GLU A 70 -1.72 -21.09 -8.64
N ALA A 71 -2.28 -20.73 -9.80
CA ALA A 71 -2.42 -21.63 -10.95
C ALA A 71 -1.06 -22.12 -11.50
N PHE A 72 0.01 -21.38 -11.24
CA PHE A 72 1.39 -21.72 -11.60
C PHE A 72 2.17 -22.32 -10.41
N GLY A 73 1.47 -22.65 -9.32
CA GLY A 73 2.04 -23.22 -8.11
C GLY A 73 2.88 -22.23 -7.31
N TRP A 74 2.54 -20.93 -7.35
CA TRP A 74 3.15 -19.89 -6.52
C TRP A 74 2.09 -19.18 -5.69
N ASN A 75 2.18 -19.25 -4.37
CA ASN A 75 1.26 -18.58 -3.46
C ASN A 75 1.82 -17.23 -2.96
N ALA A 76 0.97 -16.42 -2.33
CA ALA A 76 1.35 -15.08 -1.84
C ALA A 76 2.53 -15.09 -0.86
N LYS A 77 2.69 -16.13 -0.03
CA LYS A 77 3.82 -16.24 0.91
C LYS A 77 5.14 -16.47 0.17
N GLU A 78 5.13 -17.33 -0.84
CA GLU A 78 6.29 -17.62 -1.70
C GLU A 78 6.70 -16.38 -2.50
N LEU A 79 5.73 -15.58 -2.96
CA LEU A 79 6.00 -14.30 -3.62
C LEU A 79 6.72 -13.30 -2.70
N ILE A 80 6.34 -13.23 -1.42
CA ILE A 80 7.02 -12.36 -0.44
C ILE A 80 8.40 -12.90 -0.06
N ALA A 81 8.52 -14.22 0.09
CA ALA A 81 9.78 -14.87 0.43
C ALA A 81 10.80 -14.82 -0.72
N GLY A 82 10.33 -14.65 -1.97
CA GLY A 82 11.18 -14.65 -3.17
C GLY A 82 11.73 -16.03 -3.52
N ASN A 83 11.25 -17.09 -2.87
CA ASN A 83 11.65 -18.47 -3.14
C ASN A 83 10.44 -19.40 -3.01
N LYS A 84 10.54 -20.56 -3.66
CA LYS A 84 9.56 -21.63 -3.59
C LYS A 84 10.16 -22.79 -2.82
N GLN A 85 9.50 -23.23 -1.76
CA GLN A 85 9.96 -24.36 -0.97
C GLN A 85 9.56 -25.66 -1.69
N THR A 86 10.50 -26.25 -2.41
CA THR A 86 10.34 -27.60 -2.96
C THR A 86 10.48 -28.59 -1.81
N SER A 87 9.44 -29.37 -1.51
CA SER A 87 9.52 -30.45 -0.52
C SER A 87 10.43 -31.56 -1.04
N LEU A 88 11.22 -32.20 -0.17
CA LEU A 88 12.17 -33.26 -0.54
C LEU A 88 11.54 -34.45 -1.31
N PHE A 89 10.21 -34.58 -1.26
CA PHE A 89 9.44 -35.65 -1.90
C PHE A 89 8.57 -35.21 -3.09
N SER A 90 8.78 -33.99 -3.64
CA SER A 90 8.17 -33.62 -4.92
C SER A 90 9.06 -34.14 -6.06
N PHE A 91 8.91 -35.43 -6.38
CA PHE A 91 9.40 -36.05 -7.61
C PHE A 91 8.21 -36.25 -8.56
#